data_AF-A0A1S3IPF9-F1
#
_entry.id   AF-A0A1S3IPF9-F1
#
_cell.length_a   1.000
_cell.length_b   1.000
_cell.length_c   1.000
_cell.angle_alpha   90.00
_cell.angle_beta   90.00
_cell.angle_gamma   90.00
#
_symmetry.space_group_name_H-M   'P 1'
#
loop_
_entity.id
_entity.type
_entity.pdbx_description
1 polymer ?
#
loop_
_entity_poly.entity_id
_entity_poly.type
_entity_poly.pdbx_seq_one_letter_code
_entity_poly.pdbx_strand_id
1 'polypeptide(L)'
;MVPSVRLYIGGREIKGGGYRHTFKIGVTTVKYVFTDDSGNSADFFFRVKVRDVQPPTITCPKVDPVVSTDREVDVSWVQPTVTDNSGKPVTVVSNVSPGKFYWGRYKIVYDARDEAGNRASCSFTIHVQPHKCLISTHLSTELSAVTWLDSECSVHSSAKTRTISTCQPA
;
A
#
# COMPACT_ATOMS: atom_id res chain seq x y z
N MET A 1 53.59 28.69 8.68
CA MET A 1 52.58 27.91 7.92
C MET A 1 51.50 28.90 7.47
N VAL A 2 50.42 28.51 6.77
CA VAL A 2 49.27 29.42 6.54
C VAL A 2 48.13 28.92 7.43
N PRO A 3 47.45 29.78 8.21
CA PRO A 3 46.34 29.34 9.06
C PRO A 3 45.23 28.80 8.18
N SER A 4 44.52 27.78 8.68
CA SER A 4 43.45 27.18 7.90
C SER A 4 42.27 26.77 8.77
N VAL A 5 41.10 26.79 8.14
CA VAL A 5 39.87 26.23 8.69
C VAL A 5 39.41 25.13 7.75
N ARG A 6 39.30 23.90 8.26
CA ARG A 6 38.74 22.77 7.53
C ARG A 6 37.38 22.41 8.10
N LEU A 7 36.38 22.37 7.23
CA LEU A 7 35.01 21.97 7.56
C LEU A 7 34.81 20.50 7.18
N TYR A 8 34.36 19.69 8.12
CA TYR A 8 33.94 18.32 7.91
C TYR A 8 32.45 18.17 8.19
N ILE A 9 31.72 17.57 7.25
CA ILE A 9 30.30 17.21 7.44
C ILE A 9 30.18 15.70 7.28
N GLY A 10 29.67 15.01 8.32
CA GLY A 10 29.60 13.55 8.32
C GLY A 10 30.95 12.86 8.15
N GLY A 11 32.03 13.51 8.62
CA GLY A 11 33.41 13.03 8.51
C GLY A 11 34.10 13.32 7.17
N ARG A 12 33.43 13.94 6.20
CA ARG A 12 34.03 14.31 4.91
C ARG A 12 34.38 15.79 4.87
N GLU A 13 35.61 16.10 4.45
CA GLU A 13 36.06 17.49 4.27
C GLU A 13 35.30 18.15 3.12
N ILE A 14 34.75 19.34 3.36
CA ILE A 14 34.03 20.16 2.39
C ILE A 14 34.98 21.25 1.89
N LYS A 15 35.25 21.25 0.58
CA LYS A 15 36.15 22.21 -0.08
C LYS A 15 35.33 23.18 -0.96
N GLY A 16 35.78 24.43 -1.05
CA GLY A 16 35.14 25.49 -1.86
C GLY A 16 34.19 26.39 -1.04
N GLY A 17 34.31 27.71 -1.21
CA GLY A 17 33.49 28.70 -0.50
C GLY A 17 32.09 28.80 -1.09
N GLY A 18 31.06 28.69 -0.23
CA GLY A 18 29.64 28.70 -0.61
C GLY A 18 28.90 27.49 -0.02
N TYR A 19 28.76 27.43 1.30
CA TYR A 19 28.34 26.21 1.97
C TYR A 19 26.82 26.06 2.02
N ARG A 20 26.21 25.65 0.90
CA ARG A 20 24.87 25.04 0.92
C ARG A 20 25.03 23.53 1.03
N HIS A 21 24.60 22.95 2.15
CA HIS A 21 24.66 21.51 2.38
C HIS A 21 23.28 20.97 2.75
N THR A 22 22.84 19.92 2.07
CA THR A 22 21.59 19.23 2.37
C THR A 22 21.86 18.07 3.33
N PHE A 23 21.30 18.14 4.53
CA PHE A 23 21.39 17.07 5.51
C PHE A 23 20.32 16.00 5.24
N LYS A 24 20.72 14.74 5.30
CA LYS A 24 19.77 13.61 5.27
C LYS A 24 19.15 13.41 6.65
N ILE A 25 18.02 12.71 6.71
CA ILE A 25 17.38 12.26 7.95
C ILE A 25 18.40 11.54 8.83
N GLY A 26 18.36 11.83 10.14
CA GLY A 26 19.29 11.29 11.12
C GLY A 26 20.15 12.38 11.76
N VAL A 27 21.30 11.96 12.29
CA VAL A 27 22.24 12.85 13.00
C VAL A 27 23.50 12.99 12.18
N THR A 28 23.86 14.22 11.84
CA THR A 28 25.11 14.55 11.15
C THR A 28 25.98 15.41 12.07
N THR A 29 27.23 14.98 12.28
CA THR A 29 28.23 15.80 12.98
C THR A 29 28.87 16.77 12.00
N VAL A 30 28.90 18.05 12.39
CA VAL A 30 29.64 19.11 11.72
C VAL A 30 30.85 19.44 12.58
N LYS A 31 32.06 19.34 12.00
CA LYS A 31 33.33 19.55 12.71
C LYS A 31 34.15 20.61 11.98
N TYR A 32 34.65 21.58 12.72
CA TYR A 32 35.65 22.55 12.27
C TYR A 32 36.99 22.20 12.88
N VAL A 33 38.05 22.25 12.07
CA VAL A 33 39.43 22.12 12.52
C VAL A 33 40.17 23.40 12.17
N PHE A 34 40.63 24.11 13.19
CA PHE A 34 41.39 25.35 13.09
C PHE A 34 42.87 25.02 13.24
N THR A 35 43.71 25.52 12.34
CA THR A 35 45.18 25.38 12.42
C THR A 35 45.81 26.76 12.41
N ASP A 36 46.68 27.07 13.37
CA ASP A 36 47.40 28.36 13.45
C ASP A 36 48.70 28.37 12.60
N ASP A 37 49.39 29.52 12.59
CA ASP A 37 50.64 29.70 11.83
C ASP A 37 51.81 28.83 12.31
N SER A 38 51.76 28.44 13.58
CA SER A 38 52.73 27.57 14.25
C SER A 38 52.42 26.08 14.05
N GLY A 39 51.29 25.75 13.41
CA GLY A 39 50.86 24.38 13.14
C GLY A 39 50.03 23.74 14.26
N ASN A 40 49.68 24.47 15.32
CA ASN A 40 48.80 23.95 16.37
C ASN A 40 47.39 23.81 15.83
N SER A 41 46.71 22.72 16.18
CA SER A 41 45.34 22.44 15.75
C SER A 41 44.38 22.32 16.92
N ALA A 42 43.19 22.89 16.78
CA ALA A 42 42.06 22.70 17.68
C ALA A 42 40.79 22.39 16.89
N ASP A 43 39.84 21.70 17.53
CA ASP A 43 38.57 21.37 16.89
C ASP A 43 37.34 21.76 17.70
N PHE A 44 36.27 22.06 16.96
CA PHE A 44 34.95 22.36 17.49
C PHE A 44 33.92 21.58 16.67
N PHE A 45 32.91 21.02 17.33
CA PHE A 45 31.85 20.31 16.63
C PHE A 45 30.47 20.56 17.23
N PHE A 46 29.46 20.40 16.38
CA PHE A 46 28.05 20.33 16.78
C PHE A 46 27.34 19.24 15.97
N ARG A 47 26.11 18.92 16.39
CA ARG A 47 25.28 17.91 15.72
C ARG A 47 24.04 18.56 15.13
N VAL A 48 23.76 18.23 13.87
CA VAL A 48 22.50 18.55 13.20
C VAL A 48 21.63 17.30 13.24
N LYS A 49 20.44 17.40 13.84
CA LYS A 49 19.45 16.32 13.85
C LYS A 49 18.30 16.67 12.91
N VAL A 50 18.21 15.94 11.79
CA VAL A 50 17.07 16.00 10.88
C VAL A 50 16.09 14.92 11.30
N ARG A 51 14.87 15.32 11.66
CA ARG A 51 13.78 14.41 12.01
C ARG A 51 12.99 14.07 10.78
N ASP A 52 12.49 12.85 10.74
CA ASP A 52 11.44 12.51 9.81
C ASP A 52 10.07 12.87 10.40
N VAL A 53 9.24 13.50 9.57
CA VAL A 53 7.89 13.96 9.89
C VAL A 53 6.91 13.64 8.78
N GLN A 54 7.37 13.00 7.70
CA GLN A 54 6.55 12.67 6.57
C GLN A 54 6.02 11.24 6.74
N PRO A 55 4.71 11.00 6.55
CA PRO A 55 4.19 9.64 6.52
C PRO A 55 4.68 8.81 5.32
N PRO A 56 4.68 7.47 5.44
CA PRO A 56 4.89 6.58 4.32
C PRO A 56 3.90 6.84 3.18
N THR A 57 4.34 6.58 1.95
CA THR A 57 3.48 6.55 0.76
C THR A 57 3.05 5.12 0.48
N ILE A 58 1.74 4.89 0.38
CA ILE A 58 1.15 3.58 0.08
C ILE A 58 0.52 3.62 -1.32
N THR A 59 0.99 2.75 -2.22
CA THR A 59 0.32 2.49 -3.50
C THR A 59 -0.66 1.34 -3.30
N CYS A 60 -1.94 1.69 -3.20
CA CYS A 60 -2.99 0.74 -2.88
C CYS A 60 -3.34 -0.15 -4.07
N PRO A 61 -3.67 -1.43 -3.81
CA PRO A 61 -4.16 -2.33 -4.85
C PRO A 61 -5.47 -1.81 -5.43
N LYS A 62 -5.62 -2.02 -6.74
CA LYS A 62 -6.91 -1.94 -7.42
C LYS A 62 -7.34 -3.37 -7.72
N VAL A 63 -8.58 -3.68 -7.39
CA VAL A 63 -9.16 -5.01 -7.59
C VAL A 63 -10.50 -4.85 -8.29
N ASP A 64 -10.68 -5.67 -9.33
CA ASP A 64 -11.95 -5.82 -9.99
C ASP A 64 -12.89 -6.72 -9.17
N PRO A 65 -14.20 -6.64 -9.38
CA PRO A 65 -15.14 -7.58 -8.78
C PRO A 65 -14.79 -9.03 -9.16
N VAL A 66 -14.83 -9.91 -8.18
CA VAL A 66 -14.67 -11.36 -8.38
C VAL A 66 -16.05 -11.94 -8.66
N VAL A 67 -16.21 -12.58 -9.82
CA VAL A 67 -17.45 -13.24 -10.19
C VAL A 67 -17.25 -14.75 -10.09
N SER A 68 -18.07 -15.44 -9.30
CA SER A 68 -17.98 -16.89 -9.12
C SER A 68 -19.36 -17.52 -9.01
N THR A 69 -19.55 -18.71 -9.57
CA THR A 69 -20.74 -19.54 -9.31
C THR A 69 -20.68 -20.23 -7.95
N ASP A 70 -19.47 -20.46 -7.43
CA ASP A 70 -19.27 -21.04 -6.11
C ASP A 70 -19.48 -19.99 -5.03
N ARG A 71 -20.16 -20.37 -3.94
CA ARG A 71 -20.40 -19.48 -2.81
C ARG A 71 -19.13 -19.10 -2.07
N GLU A 72 -18.11 -19.95 -2.10
CA GLU A 72 -16.78 -19.72 -1.54
C GLU A 72 -15.75 -19.75 -2.67
N VAL A 73 -14.89 -18.74 -2.75
CA VAL A 73 -13.86 -18.63 -3.79
C VAL A 73 -12.55 -18.16 -3.19
N ASP A 74 -11.44 -18.71 -3.68
CA ASP A 74 -10.10 -18.23 -3.36
C ASP A 74 -9.85 -16.89 -4.07
N VAL A 75 -9.68 -15.83 -3.29
CA VAL A 75 -9.39 -14.47 -3.75
C VAL A 75 -7.98 -14.08 -3.35
N SER A 76 -7.22 -13.63 -4.33
CA SER A 76 -5.90 -13.05 -4.13
C SER A 76 -5.79 -11.68 -4.81
N TRP A 77 -4.88 -10.86 -4.31
CA TRP A 77 -4.59 -9.53 -4.85
C TRP A 77 -3.12 -9.19 -4.67
N VAL A 78 -2.63 -8.28 -5.50
CA VAL A 78 -1.28 -7.73 -5.38
C VAL A 78 -1.19 -6.96 -4.06
N GLN A 79 -0.17 -7.23 -3.24
CA GLN A 79 0.06 -6.49 -2.00
C GLN A 79 0.45 -5.03 -2.30
N PRO A 80 0.10 -4.06 -1.43
CA PRO A 80 0.50 -2.66 -1.65
C PRO A 80 2.01 -2.52 -1.67
N THR A 81 2.50 -1.60 -2.50
CA THR A 81 3.88 -1.11 -2.41
C THR A 81 3.92 0.06 -1.43
N VAL A 82 4.84 0.00 -0.47
CA VAL A 82 5.01 1.05 0.54
C VAL A 82 6.43 1.59 0.48
N THR A 83 6.57 2.91 0.41
CA THR A 83 7.84 3.61 0.39
C THR A 83 7.82 4.77 1.38
N ASP A 84 9.01 5.25 1.76
CA ASP A 84 9.16 6.36 2.69
C ASP A 84 10.41 7.18 2.36
N ASN A 85 10.38 8.49 2.65
CA ASN A 85 11.47 9.43 2.38
C ASN A 85 12.73 9.14 3.21
N SER A 86 12.61 8.48 4.37
CA SER A 86 13.76 8.04 5.16
C SER A 86 14.61 6.97 4.47
N GLY A 87 14.02 6.23 3.51
CA GLY A 87 14.62 5.05 2.91
C GLY A 87 14.79 3.87 3.89
N LYS A 88 14.14 3.92 5.06
CA LYS A 88 14.12 2.84 6.05
C LYS A 88 12.96 1.88 5.82
N PRO A 89 13.02 0.65 6.36
CA PRO A 89 11.92 -0.28 6.32
C PRO A 89 10.65 0.31 6.98
N VAL A 90 9.50 0.07 6.36
CA VAL A 90 8.19 0.48 6.87
C VAL A 90 7.44 -0.76 7.36
N THR A 91 6.83 -0.67 8.54
CA THR A 91 5.97 -1.73 9.06
C THR A 91 4.59 -1.61 8.42
N VAL A 92 4.08 -2.69 7.84
CA VAL A 92 2.77 -2.73 7.17
C VAL A 92 1.92 -3.83 7.77
N VAL A 93 0.69 -3.51 8.14
CA VAL A 93 -0.30 -4.47 8.64
C VAL A 93 -1.57 -4.38 7.81
N SER A 94 -2.29 -5.49 7.68
CA SER A 94 -3.59 -5.56 7.02
C SER A 94 -4.62 -6.14 7.99
N ASN A 95 -5.86 -5.70 7.87
CA ASN A 95 -6.98 -6.32 8.60
C ASN A 95 -7.39 -7.68 8.00
N VAL A 96 -7.08 -7.92 6.73
CA VAL A 96 -7.51 -9.11 5.97
C VAL A 96 -6.38 -9.58 5.04
N SER A 97 -6.18 -10.88 4.95
CA SER A 97 -5.21 -11.52 4.04
C SER A 97 -5.91 -12.22 2.87
N PRO A 98 -5.22 -12.44 1.74
CA PRO A 98 -5.69 -13.32 0.68
C PRO A 98 -6.10 -14.70 1.19
N GLY A 99 -7.08 -15.33 0.55
CA GLY A 99 -7.62 -16.62 0.97
C GLY A 99 -9.04 -16.82 0.48
N LYS A 100 -9.83 -17.59 1.25
CA LYS A 100 -11.21 -17.93 0.90
C LYS A 100 -12.19 -16.84 1.32
N PHE A 101 -13.04 -16.43 0.39
CA PHE A 101 -14.10 -15.44 0.61
C PHE A 101 -15.44 -15.97 0.14
N TYR A 102 -16.50 -15.60 0.86
CA TYR A 102 -17.86 -15.83 0.41
C TYR A 102 -18.35 -14.68 -0.47
N TRP A 103 -19.51 -14.82 -1.11
CA TRP A 103 -20.17 -13.69 -1.75
C TRP A 103 -20.42 -12.55 -0.75
N GLY A 104 -20.05 -11.33 -1.14
CA GLY A 104 -20.12 -10.16 -0.27
C GLY A 104 -19.12 -9.07 -0.63
N ARG A 105 -19.12 -8.02 0.19
CA ARG A 105 -18.18 -6.90 0.09
C ARG A 105 -17.26 -6.88 1.29
N TYR A 106 -15.96 -6.87 1.03
CA TYR A 106 -14.93 -6.88 2.06
C TYR A 106 -14.09 -5.62 1.91
N LYS A 107 -14.04 -4.79 2.96
CA LYS A 107 -13.14 -3.63 3.01
C LYS A 107 -11.80 -4.07 3.59
N ILE A 108 -10.78 -4.05 2.74
CA ILE A 108 -9.41 -4.35 3.14
C ILE A 108 -8.74 -3.02 3.45
N VAL A 109 -8.08 -2.94 4.60
CA VAL A 109 -7.38 -1.76 5.11
C VAL A 109 -5.95 -2.17 5.38
N TYR A 110 -5.02 -1.41 4.81
CA TYR A 110 -3.60 -1.50 5.10
C TYR A 110 -3.17 -0.27 5.88
N ASP A 111 -2.48 -0.50 6.99
CA ASP A 111 -1.87 0.55 7.81
C ASP A 111 -0.36 0.40 7.77
N ALA A 112 0.32 1.49 7.43
CA ALA A 112 1.77 1.58 7.38
C ALA A 112 2.29 2.51 8.49
N ARG A 113 3.41 2.15 9.08
CA ARG A 113 4.12 2.93 10.10
C ARG A 113 5.62 2.89 9.87
N ASP A 114 6.25 4.06 9.76
CA ASP A 114 7.71 4.17 9.67
C ASP A 114 8.40 4.08 11.05
N GLU A 115 9.74 4.12 11.06
CA GLU A 115 10.56 4.11 12.27
C GLU A 115 10.40 5.38 13.13
N ALA A 116 10.06 6.52 12.53
CA ALA A 116 9.83 7.78 13.22
C ALA A 116 8.46 7.84 13.90
N GLY A 117 7.56 6.91 13.58
CA GLY A 117 6.23 6.79 14.10
C GLY A 117 5.14 7.48 13.26
N ASN A 118 5.46 8.00 12.07
CA ASN A 118 4.45 8.54 11.17
C ASN A 118 3.64 7.40 10.55
N ARG A 119 2.38 7.69 10.20
CA ARG A 119 1.41 6.68 9.80
C ARG A 119 0.69 7.08 8.53
N ALA A 120 0.47 6.10 7.67
CA ALA A 120 -0.40 6.21 6.51
C ALA A 120 -1.35 5.01 6.47
N SER A 121 -2.52 5.19 5.88
CA SER A 121 -3.51 4.13 5.76
C SER A 121 -4.11 4.18 4.37
N CYS A 122 -4.48 3.02 3.85
CA CYS A 122 -5.29 2.98 2.65
C CYS A 122 -6.18 1.75 2.58
N SER A 123 -7.23 1.83 1.77
CA SER A 123 -8.22 0.77 1.69
C SER A 123 -8.78 0.58 0.29
N PHE A 124 -9.15 -0.64 -0.02
CA PHE A 124 -9.93 -1.00 -1.20
C PHE A 124 -11.02 -2.00 -0.81
N THR A 125 -11.96 -2.22 -1.72
CA THR A 125 -13.07 -3.15 -1.49
C THR A 125 -13.02 -4.29 -2.48
N ILE A 126 -13.05 -5.52 -1.99
CA ILE A 126 -13.30 -6.71 -2.81
C ILE A 126 -14.79 -6.94 -2.84
N HIS A 127 -15.34 -7.13 -4.03
CA HIS A 127 -16.73 -7.51 -4.21
C HIS A 127 -16.77 -8.89 -4.87
N VAL A 128 -17.15 -9.90 -4.07
CA VAL A 128 -17.38 -11.25 -4.57
C VAL A 128 -18.86 -11.40 -4.85
N GLN A 129 -19.23 -11.71 -6.09
CA GLN A 129 -20.61 -11.76 -6.53
C GLN A 129 -20.89 -12.98 -7.41
N PRO A 130 -22.14 -13.48 -7.43
CA PRO A 130 -22.55 -14.50 -8.38
C PRO A 130 -22.50 -13.98 -9.82
N HIS A 131 -22.48 -14.92 -10.77
CA HIS A 131 -22.80 -14.59 -12.16
C HIS A 131 -24.20 -13.96 -12.26
N LYS A 132 -24.40 -13.06 -13.21
CA LYS A 132 -25.76 -12.62 -13.54
C LYS A 132 -26.47 -13.78 -14.21
N CYS A 133 -27.59 -14.23 -13.65
CA CYS A 133 -28.44 -15.19 -14.33
C CYS A 133 -29.35 -14.41 -15.29
N LEU A 134 -29.14 -14.57 -16.59
CA LEU A 134 -29.99 -13.97 -17.61
C LEU A 134 -31.10 -14.98 -17.96
N ILE A 135 -32.36 -14.54 -17.87
CA ILE A 135 -33.49 -15.31 -18.39
C ILE A 135 -33.45 -15.18 -19.92
N SER A 136 -33.36 -16.29 -20.64
CA SER A 136 -33.64 -16.29 -22.09
C SER A 136 -35.14 -16.09 -22.30
N THR A 137 -35.54 -14.89 -22.71
CA THR A 137 -36.95 -14.53 -22.94
C THR A 137 -37.56 -15.16 -24.19
N HIS A 138 -36.98 -16.23 -24.75
CA HIS A 138 -37.52 -16.86 -25.95
C HIS A 138 -38.67 -17.84 -25.70
N LEU A 139 -39.01 -18.15 -24.45
CA LEU A 139 -40.23 -18.89 -24.09
C LEU A 139 -40.85 -18.40 -22.77
N SER A 140 -42.03 -17.78 -22.90
CA SER A 140 -43.07 -17.53 -21.88
C SER A 140 -43.05 -16.21 -21.09
N THR A 141 -44.22 -15.60 -21.05
CA THR A 141 -44.61 -14.36 -20.36
C THR A 141 -44.97 -14.54 -18.88
N GLU A 142 -44.59 -15.66 -18.24
CA GLU A 142 -45.03 -16.02 -16.87
C GLU A 142 -43.87 -16.43 -15.93
N LEU A 143 -42.72 -15.76 -16.02
CA LEU A 143 -41.60 -16.01 -15.10
C LEU A 143 -41.63 -15.01 -13.94
N SER A 144 -41.73 -15.53 -12.72
CA SER A 144 -42.03 -14.73 -11.53
C SER A 144 -40.82 -14.41 -10.65
N ALA A 145 -39.74 -15.19 -10.70
CA ALA A 145 -38.48 -14.90 -10.00
C ALA A 145 -37.33 -15.83 -10.42
N VAL A 146 -36.10 -15.32 -10.38
CA VAL A 146 -34.86 -16.09 -10.51
C VAL A 146 -34.16 -16.08 -9.16
N THR A 147 -33.88 -17.24 -8.58
CA THR A 147 -33.24 -17.35 -7.27
C THR A 147 -32.01 -18.24 -7.34
N TRP A 148 -30.94 -17.82 -6.67
CA TRP A 148 -29.76 -18.65 -6.42
C TRP A 148 -30.03 -19.56 -5.22
N LEU A 149 -30.19 -20.86 -5.45
CA LEU A 149 -30.27 -21.87 -4.39
C LEU A 149 -29.12 -22.87 -4.61
N ASP A 150 -28.36 -23.15 -3.56
CA ASP A 150 -27.32 -24.20 -3.56
C ASP A 150 -26.39 -24.19 -4.78
N SER A 151 -25.83 -23.02 -5.13
CA SER A 151 -24.89 -22.82 -6.25
C SER A 151 -25.47 -23.04 -7.66
N GLU A 152 -26.78 -23.27 -7.78
CA GLU A 152 -27.48 -23.39 -9.06
C GLU A 152 -28.49 -22.24 -9.25
N CYS A 153 -28.54 -21.68 -10.46
CA CYS A 153 -29.58 -20.74 -10.82
C CYS A 153 -30.86 -21.51 -11.17
N SER A 154 -31.89 -21.39 -10.32
CA SER A 154 -33.19 -22.02 -10.53
C SER A 154 -34.25 -20.97 -10.90
N VAL A 155 -35.05 -21.29 -11.91
CA VAL A 155 -36.21 -20.48 -12.32
C VAL A 155 -37.47 -21.18 -11.85
N HIS A 156 -38.31 -20.47 -11.09
CA HIS A 156 -39.61 -20.97 -10.65
C HIS A 156 -40.73 -20.35 -11.49
N SER A 157 -41.54 -21.18 -12.16
CA SER A 157 -42.79 -20.80 -12.82
C SER A 157 -43.99 -21.36 -12.05
N SER A 158 -45.10 -20.62 -12.06
CA SER A 158 -46.39 -21.02 -11.45
C SER A 158 -47.05 -22.23 -12.14
N ALA A 159 -46.61 -22.59 -13.35
CA ALA A 159 -47.10 -23.73 -14.11
C ALA A 159 -45.97 -24.71 -14.41
N LYS A 160 -45.90 -25.80 -13.62
CA LYS A 160 -44.98 -26.96 -13.76
C LYS A 160 -43.48 -26.61 -13.73
N THR A 161 -42.79 -27.13 -12.73
CA THR A 161 -41.33 -27.16 -12.61
C THR A 161 -40.71 -27.71 -13.90
N ARG A 162 -40.12 -26.84 -14.72
CA ARG A 162 -39.21 -27.23 -15.80
C ARG A 162 -37.86 -26.60 -15.52
N THR A 163 -36.88 -27.44 -15.28
CA THR A 163 -35.46 -27.07 -15.14
C THR A 163 -35.01 -26.51 -16.49
N ILE A 164 -34.90 -25.19 -16.61
CA ILE A 164 -34.17 -24.53 -17.70
C ILE A 164 -33.10 -23.69 -17.01
N SER A 165 -31.88 -24.21 -16.98
CA SER A 165 -30.75 -23.56 -16.34
C SER A 165 -29.50 -23.79 -17.19
N THR A 166 -29.21 -22.87 -18.09
CA THR A 166 -27.84 -22.68 -18.55
C THR A 166 -27.39 -21.32 -18.03
N CYS A 167 -26.65 -21.33 -16.92
CA CYS A 167 -25.78 -20.21 -16.56
C CYS A 167 -24.78 -20.06 -17.70
N GLN A 168 -24.96 -19.07 -18.57
CA GLN A 168 -23.93 -18.75 -19.55
C GLN A 168 -22.84 -17.93 -18.85
N PRO A 169 -21.56 -18.35 -18.92
CA PRO A 169 -20.48 -17.40 -18.72
C PRO A 169 -20.58 -16.34 -19.81
N ALA A 170 -20.42 -15.07 -19.44
CA ALA A 170 -20.28 -13.99 -20.41
C ALA A 170 -18.97 -14.16 -21.21
#